data_AF-A0A9Q0G2E8-F1
#
_entry.id   AF-A0A9Q0G2E8-F1
#
_cell.length_a   1.000
_cell.length_b   1.000
_cell.length_c   1.000
_cell.angle_alpha   90.00
_cell.angle_beta   90.00
_cell.angle_gamma   90.00
#
_symmetry.space_group_name_H-M   'P 1'
#
loop_
_entity.id
_entity.type
_entity.pdbx_description
1 polymer ?
#
loop_
_entity_poly.entity_id
_entity_poly.type
_entity_poly.pdbx_seq_one_letter_code
_entity_poly.pdbx_strand_id
1 'polypeptide(L)'
;MSSSTWQQATFCVFTILAIFPFLSSAGANPNPMMPTQEDKWRPFCHEFRVHIVDGFSNDNPPFQIHCWSVDQDLGNHTFGPSFKDFNFKFGSRVVPPYTHFS
;
A
#
# COMPACT_ATOMS: atom_id res chain seq x y z
N MET A 1 -55.07 22.78 2.98
CA MET A 1 -54.19 21.85 3.72
C MET A 1 -53.66 20.80 2.73
N SER A 2 -52.52 21.01 2.08
CA SER A 2 -51.87 19.98 1.21
C SER A 2 -50.46 20.41 0.73
N SER A 3 -49.64 21.07 1.56
CA SER A 3 -48.28 21.48 1.15
C SER A 3 -47.16 20.83 1.98
N SER A 4 -47.46 20.32 3.17
CA SER A 4 -46.45 19.75 4.08
C SER A 4 -46.06 18.31 3.73
N THR A 5 -46.97 17.51 3.17
CA THR A 5 -46.74 16.09 2.86
C THR A 5 -45.75 15.88 1.70
N TRP A 6 -45.75 16.78 0.72
CA TRP A 6 -44.81 16.73 -0.42
C TRP A 6 -43.38 17.06 0.00
N GLN A 7 -43.20 18.09 0.82
CA GLN A 7 -41.87 18.46 1.32
C GLN A 7 -41.24 17.33 2.15
N GLN A 8 -42.03 16.65 2.98
CA GLN A 8 -41.56 15.58 3.84
C GLN A 8 -41.14 14.33 3.03
N ALA A 9 -41.86 14.00 1.95
CA ALA A 9 -41.49 12.90 1.05
C ALA A 9 -40.19 13.20 0.29
N THR A 10 -39.97 14.45 -0.11
CA THR A 10 -38.74 14.85 -0.83
C THR A 10 -37.49 14.70 0.04
N PHE A 11 -37.54 15.12 1.32
CA PHE A 11 -36.40 14.98 2.23
C PHE A 11 -35.97 13.52 2.46
N CYS A 12 -36.92 12.58 2.53
CA CYS A 12 -36.61 11.16 2.74
C CYS A 12 -35.90 10.52 1.54
N VAL A 13 -36.21 10.91 0.30
CA VAL A 13 -35.54 10.32 -0.88
C VAL A 13 -34.09 10.79 -0.99
N PHE A 14 -33.80 12.04 -0.61
CA PHE A 14 -32.43 12.57 -0.61
C PHE A 14 -31.54 11.94 0.46
N THR A 15 -32.07 11.62 1.65
CA THR A 15 -31.29 10.94 2.69
C THR A 15 -30.98 9.50 2.30
N ILE A 16 -31.92 8.80 1.66
CA ILE A 16 -31.69 7.43 1.20
C ILE A 16 -30.58 7.40 0.13
N LEU A 17 -30.63 8.24 -0.90
CA LEU A 17 -29.60 8.27 -1.96
C LEU A 17 -28.19 8.67 -1.46
N ALA A 18 -28.10 9.46 -0.39
CA ALA A 18 -26.80 9.85 0.19
C ALA A 18 -26.12 8.74 1.02
N ILE A 19 -26.88 7.75 1.50
CA ILE A 19 -26.36 6.69 2.38
C ILE A 19 -26.06 5.40 1.61
N PHE A 20 -26.68 5.18 0.45
CA PHE A 20 -26.46 3.99 -0.37
C PHE A 20 -25.00 3.74 -0.84
N PRO A 21 -24.12 4.73 -1.11
CA PRO A 21 -22.73 4.42 -1.42
C PRO A 21 -21.91 3.92 -0.22
N PHE A 22 -22.41 4.01 1.02
CA PHE A 22 -21.68 3.60 2.23
C PHE A 22 -21.89 2.15 2.65
N LEU A 23 -22.79 1.39 2.02
CA LEU A 23 -23.12 0.01 2.42
C LEU A 23 -22.57 -1.09 1.49
N SER A 24 -21.86 -0.75 0.42
CA SER A 24 -21.36 -1.74 -0.56
C SER A 24 -19.88 -2.15 -0.43
N SER A 25 -19.19 -1.89 0.69
CA SER A 25 -17.77 -2.26 0.83
C SER A 25 -17.48 -3.55 1.62
N ALA A 26 -18.48 -4.34 2.00
CA ALA A 26 -18.28 -5.60 2.71
C ALA A 26 -18.39 -6.81 1.76
N GLY A 27 -17.35 -7.05 0.96
CA GLY A 27 -17.30 -8.23 0.10
C GLY A 27 -16.28 -8.17 -1.02
N ALA A 28 -15.00 -7.95 -0.69
CA ALA A 28 -13.93 -8.14 -1.67
C ALA A 28 -12.92 -9.16 -1.11
N ASN A 29 -13.09 -10.40 -1.56
CA ASN A 29 -12.14 -11.50 -1.42
C ASN A 29 -10.80 -11.12 -2.08
N PRO A 30 -9.67 -11.01 -1.36
CA PRO A 30 -8.42 -10.64 -1.98
C PRO A 30 -7.66 -11.92 -2.32
N ASN A 31 -7.69 -12.30 -3.59
CA ASN A 31 -6.58 -12.89 -4.36
C ASN A 31 -7.13 -13.16 -5.78
N PRO A 32 -6.41 -12.86 -6.89
CA PRO A 32 -4.97 -13.09 -7.00
C PRO A 32 -4.14 -11.98 -7.68
N MET A 33 -2.86 -12.01 -7.32
CA MET A 33 -1.66 -11.68 -8.07
C MET A 33 -1.83 -11.45 -9.60
N MET A 34 -1.42 -10.28 -10.10
CA MET A 34 -0.76 -10.16 -11.41
C MET A 34 0.09 -8.88 -11.49
N PRO A 35 1.38 -8.97 -11.87
CA PRO A 35 2.25 -7.82 -12.07
C PRO A 35 2.17 -7.39 -13.55
N THR A 36 1.86 -6.13 -13.80
CA THR A 36 2.09 -5.56 -15.14
C THR A 36 2.26 -4.05 -15.01
N GLN A 37 3.52 -3.64 -15.13
CA GLN A 37 3.99 -2.43 -15.80
C GLN A 37 2.92 -1.37 -16.12
N GLU A 38 2.41 -0.71 -15.11
CA GLU A 38 1.97 0.67 -15.20
C GLU A 38 2.24 1.27 -13.84
N ASP A 39 2.99 2.36 -13.79
CA ASP A 39 3.05 3.27 -12.65
C ASP A 39 1.67 3.93 -12.50
N LYS A 40 0.66 3.09 -12.24
CA LYS A 40 -0.72 3.46 -12.03
C LYS A 40 -0.70 4.28 -10.75
N TRP A 41 -0.77 5.59 -10.92
CA TRP A 41 -1.02 6.57 -9.88
C TRP A 41 -1.99 5.98 -8.86
N ARG A 42 -1.45 5.44 -7.78
CA ARG A 42 -2.23 5.07 -6.61
C ARG A 42 -2.30 6.39 -5.84
N PRO A 43 -3.42 7.15 -5.95
CA PRO A 43 -3.56 8.34 -5.11
C PRO A 43 -3.31 7.87 -3.67
N PHE A 44 -2.43 8.59 -2.96
CA PHE A 44 -2.00 8.27 -1.60
C PHE A 44 -1.00 7.11 -1.43
N CYS A 45 -0.30 6.68 -2.50
CA CYS A 45 0.84 5.76 -2.40
C CYS A 45 2.13 6.44 -2.89
N HIS A 46 3.13 6.51 -2.01
CA HIS A 46 4.49 6.93 -2.36
C HIS A 46 5.37 5.69 -2.54
N GLU A 47 6.04 5.56 -3.67
CA GLU A 47 7.01 4.49 -3.92
C GLU A 47 8.42 5.07 -3.95
N PHE A 48 9.34 4.43 -3.23
CA PHE A 48 10.75 4.77 -3.16
C PHE A 48 11.58 3.62 -3.68
N ARG A 49 12.62 3.91 -4.45
CA ARG A 49 13.62 2.91 -4.84
C ARG A 49 14.80 3.00 -3.88
N VAL A 50 15.02 1.96 -3.09
CA VAL A 50 16.10 1.91 -2.12
C VAL A 50 17.25 1.11 -2.74
N HIS A 51 18.44 1.70 -2.72
CA HIS A 51 19.68 1.07 -3.16
C HIS A 51 20.64 1.06 -1.97
N ILE A 52 21.06 -0.14 -1.58
CA ILE A 52 22.03 -0.36 -0.51
C ILE A 52 23.28 -0.89 -1.17
N VAL A 53 24.41 -0.21 -0.94
CA VAL A 53 25.71 -0.58 -1.48
C VAL A 53 26.67 -0.71 -0.31
N ASP A 54 27.33 -1.86 -0.23
CA ASP A 54 28.41 -2.10 0.71
C ASP A 54 29.72 -1.46 0.19
N GLY A 55 30.17 -0.44 0.92
CA GLY A 55 31.44 0.27 0.66
C GLY A 55 32.60 -0.17 1.57
N PHE A 56 32.44 -1.22 2.39
CA PHE A 56 33.50 -1.69 3.26
C PHE A 56 34.63 -2.35 2.47
N SER A 57 35.87 -2.11 2.91
CA SER A 57 37.09 -2.64 2.30
C SER A 57 37.42 -4.07 2.73
N ASN A 58 36.69 -4.63 3.69
CA ASN A 58 36.88 -5.97 4.22
C ASN A 58 35.50 -6.60 4.47
N ASP A 59 35.34 -7.84 4.03
CA ASP A 59 34.07 -8.59 4.03
C ASP A 59 34.01 -9.60 5.18
N ASN A 60 34.92 -9.48 6.14
CA ASN A 60 34.97 -10.35 7.30
C ASN A 60 34.91 -9.55 8.61
N PRO A 61 33.78 -9.61 9.35
CA PRO A 61 32.56 -10.35 9.04
C PRO A 61 31.76 -9.72 7.88
N PRO A 62 30.91 -10.49 7.19
CA PRO A 62 30.12 -9.97 6.08
C PRO A 62 29.11 -8.93 6.58
N PHE A 63 28.91 -7.87 5.81
CA PHE A 63 27.90 -6.86 6.10
C PHE A 63 26.51 -7.50 5.97
N GLN A 64 25.65 -7.29 6.96
CA GLN A 64 24.32 -7.88 7.00
C GLN A 64 23.30 -6.79 7.30
N ILE A 65 22.19 -6.83 6.57
CA ILE A 65 21.04 -5.96 6.80
C ILE A 65 19.79 -6.81 7.00
N HIS A 66 18.90 -6.31 7.83
CA HIS A 66 17.55 -6.84 7.99
C HIS A 66 16.57 -5.75 7.57
N CYS A 67 15.69 -6.05 6.61
CA CYS A 67 14.76 -5.07 6.05
C CYS A 67 13.33 -5.41 6.52
N TRP A 68 12.82 -4.63 7.46
CA TRP A 68 11.48 -4.79 8.05
C TRP A 68 10.67 -3.49 7.87
N SER A 69 9.38 -3.63 7.57
CA SER A 69 8.35 -2.59 7.75
C SER A 69 7.16 -3.13 8.55
N VAL A 70 6.30 -2.25 9.08
CA VAL A 70 5.19 -2.64 9.98
C VAL A 70 4.41 -3.85 9.46
N ASP A 71 4.11 -3.88 8.16
CA ASP A 71 3.26 -4.90 7.55
C ASP A 71 4.03 -6.06 6.88
N GLN A 72 5.34 -5.92 6.65
CA GLN A 72 6.12 -6.87 5.86
C GLN A 72 7.56 -6.99 6.35
N ASP A 73 8.09 -8.22 6.27
CA ASP A 73 9.49 -8.53 6.54
C ASP A 73 10.13 -9.04 5.25
N LEU A 74 11.15 -8.33 4.77
CA LEU A 74 11.93 -8.71 3.59
C LEU A 74 13.10 -9.66 3.94
N GLY A 75 13.35 -9.84 5.23
CA GLY A 75 14.32 -10.77 5.77
C GLY A 75 15.73 -10.20 5.86
N ASN A 76 16.68 -11.12 5.99
CA ASN A 76 18.11 -10.81 6.10
C ASN A 76 18.79 -10.88 4.73
N HIS A 77 19.62 -9.90 4.45
CA HIS A 77 20.49 -9.87 3.28
C HIS A 77 21.94 -9.76 3.73
N THR A 78 22.76 -10.70 3.24
CA THR A 78 24.19 -10.75 3.53
C THR A 78 24.96 -10.30 2.31
N PHE A 79 25.76 -9.25 2.46
CA PHE A 79 26.69 -8.77 1.46
C PHE A 79 28.00 -9.52 1.63
N GLY A 80 28.47 -10.10 0.53
CA GLY A 80 29.68 -10.90 0.49
C GLY A 80 30.63 -10.41 -0.59
N PRO A 81 31.77 -11.10 -0.77
CA PRO A 81 32.82 -10.69 -1.72
C PRO A 81 32.33 -10.51 -3.15
N SER A 82 31.30 -11.27 -3.54
CA SER A 82 30.73 -11.26 -4.89
C SER A 82 29.43 -10.46 -5.01
N PHE A 83 28.84 -10.01 -3.90
CA PHE A 83 27.52 -9.37 -3.88
C PHE A 83 27.53 -8.18 -2.93
N LYS A 84 27.65 -6.98 -3.51
CA LYS A 84 27.89 -5.71 -2.81
C LYS A 84 26.72 -4.74 -2.92
N ASP A 85 25.70 -5.06 -3.70
CA ASP A 85 24.55 -4.21 -3.92
C ASP A 85 23.25 -4.97 -3.72
N PHE A 86 22.28 -4.29 -3.11
CA PHE A 86 20.93 -4.80 -2.93
C PHE A 86 19.97 -3.66 -3.18
N ASN A 87 18.92 -3.90 -3.95
CA ASN A 87 17.91 -2.89 -4.22
C ASN A 87 16.51 -3.49 -4.13
N PHE A 88 15.61 -2.68 -3.60
CA PHE A 88 14.20 -3.00 -3.45
C PHE A 88 13.39 -1.72 -3.57
N LYS A 89 12.10 -1.85 -3.86
CA LYS A 89 11.13 -0.78 -3.81
C LYS A 89 10.41 -0.82 -2.47
N PHE A 90 10.18 0.36 -1.91
CA PHE A 90 9.41 0.54 -0.69
C PHE A 90 8.21 1.45 -0.98
N GLY A 91 7.01 0.90 -0.83
CA GLY A 91 5.76 1.63 -0.96
C GLY A 91 5.21 2.02 0.42
N SER A 92 4.79 3.28 0.56
CA SER A 92 4.03 3.78 1.71
C SER A 92 2.64 4.24 1.26
N ARG A 93 1.60 3.82 1.98
CA ARG A 93 0.19 4.08 1.68
C ARG A 93 -0.52 4.72 2.86
N VAL A 94 -1.50 5.58 2.59
CA VAL A 94 -2.38 6.14 3.63
C VAL A 94 -3.36 5.10 4.17
N VAL A 95 -3.75 4.11 3.35
CA VAL A 95 -4.64 3.01 3.74
C VAL A 95 -3.88 1.69 3.86
N PRO A 96 -4.21 0.82 4.83
CA PRO A 96 -3.58 -0.48 4.99
C PRO A 96 -3.59 -1.36 3.71
N PRO A 97 -2.55 -2.19 3.48
CA PRO A 97 -1.30 -2.23 4.22
C PRO A 97 -0.51 -0.93 4.01
N TYR A 98 -0.04 -0.33 5.11
CA TYR A 98 0.61 0.98 5.11
C TYR A 98 1.96 0.95 4.42
N THR A 99 2.60 -0.22 4.42
CA THR A 99 3.95 -0.43 3.91
C THR A 99 4.02 -1.68 3.04
N HIS A 100 4.88 -1.65 2.02
CA HIS A 100 5.07 -2.77 1.09
C HIS A 100 6.49 -2.78 0.51
N PHE A 101 7.11 -3.94 0.44
CA PHE A 101 8.36 -4.19 -0.26
C PHE A 101 8.11 -4.91 -1.60
N SER A 102 8.80 -4.51 -2.67
CA SER A 102 8.76 -5.18 -3.99
C SER A 102 10.07 -5.12 -4.75
#